data_AF-A0A9D7T7C3-F1
#
_entry.id   AF-A0A9D7T7C3-F1
#
_cell.length_a   1.000
_cell.length_b   1.000
_cell.length_c   1.000
_cell.angle_alpha   90.00
_cell.angle_beta   90.00
_cell.angle_gamma   90.00
#
_symmetry.space_group_name_H-M   'P 1'
#
loop_
_entity.id
_entity.type
_entity.pdbx_description
1 polymer ?
#
loop_
_entity_poly.entity_id
_entity_poly.type
_entity_poly.pdbx_seq_one_letter_code
_entity_poly.pdbx_strand_id
1 'polypeptide(L)'
;MPVLAGPRDVAKRADQLKLAAEFGVGDDVWSFGPAEVLPAEQIRSAAQALKEPAERLVLEFFWFWGDSFPDEADGDLALGHLALGETAAAVEIWQGSAMQGRLAGLHNLAVYYHLQALELEQQESPAQEELIQLWFKALRFWEKISGNDELWSRLRDRVKRMADARVTSEFVDQMQATLPEALAKICAGLVLSHARHGRLDRASLHAALVTHIHGDTAGSRRALEEYAAPIARRIDARTVEAENRLAKSTHTGLEEALALLRQCDDDLRLIDLLCGRTADYYVEVSHGLVDAALGCVVAYQRETQDDFGCLPVLLHLLDKAALPELKSRVSETFEAIYGNALVGGSRPPMVIDGGEREAAMDAARAYQLIVDSILPGLDQLGLGESSRQMYAARCGVVERSRDRVGYGTRRHRAGDAGVCGGVVVTGERRIARVA
;
A
#
# COMPACT_ATOMS: atom_id res chain seq x y z
N MET A 1 20.49 8.97 -28.79
CA MET A 1 21.94 9.22 -28.62
C MET A 1 22.61 7.92 -28.19
N PRO A 2 23.80 7.59 -28.72
CA PRO A 2 24.56 6.41 -28.28
C PRO A 2 24.93 6.48 -26.79
N VAL A 3 24.94 5.34 -26.09
CA VAL A 3 25.24 5.28 -24.65
C VAL A 3 26.66 5.77 -24.30
N LEU A 4 27.61 5.61 -25.21
CA LEU A 4 29.02 5.99 -25.00
C LEU A 4 29.35 7.43 -25.45
N ALA A 5 28.37 8.23 -25.88
CA ALA A 5 28.59 9.56 -26.44
C ALA A 5 29.49 10.46 -25.55
N GLY A 6 30.50 11.08 -26.15
CA GLY A 6 31.47 11.91 -25.42
C GLY A 6 30.85 13.21 -24.88
N PRO A 7 31.48 13.90 -23.91
CA PRO A 7 30.97 15.17 -23.38
C PRO A 7 30.71 16.24 -24.46
N ARG A 8 31.51 16.24 -25.53
CA ARG A 8 31.33 17.15 -26.68
C ARG A 8 30.05 16.83 -27.47
N ASP A 9 29.77 15.55 -27.70
CA ASP A 9 28.57 15.12 -28.42
C ASP A 9 27.31 15.39 -27.60
N VAL A 10 27.37 15.16 -26.29
CA VAL A 10 26.30 15.52 -25.35
C VAL A 10 26.03 17.02 -25.37
N ALA A 11 27.06 17.86 -25.29
CA ALA A 11 26.91 19.32 -25.34
C ALA A 11 26.30 19.77 -26.67
N LYS A 12 26.81 19.26 -27.78
CA LYS A 12 26.29 19.54 -29.13
C LYS A 12 24.81 19.14 -29.24
N ARG A 13 24.43 17.95 -28.76
CA ARG A 13 23.03 17.48 -28.81
C ARG A 13 22.12 18.31 -27.91
N ALA A 14 22.58 18.69 -26.72
CA ALA A 14 21.82 19.53 -25.81
C ALA A 14 21.56 20.93 -26.41
N ASP A 15 22.55 21.51 -27.09
CA ASP A 15 22.38 22.82 -27.75
C ASP A 15 21.45 22.73 -28.96
N GLN A 16 21.50 21.63 -29.73
CA GLN A 16 20.50 21.36 -30.78
C GLN A 16 19.08 21.27 -30.21
N LEU A 17 18.87 20.54 -29.12
CA LEU A 17 17.55 20.37 -28.50
C LEU A 17 17.02 21.69 -27.91
N LYS A 18 17.88 22.52 -27.30
CA LYS A 18 17.47 23.85 -26.83
C LYS A 18 17.02 24.75 -27.98
N LEU A 19 17.78 24.75 -29.09
CA LEU A 19 17.43 25.53 -30.27
C LEU A 19 16.09 25.05 -30.86
N ALA A 20 15.91 23.74 -31.00
CA ALA A 20 14.66 23.13 -31.45
C ALA A 20 13.48 23.53 -30.55
N ALA A 21 13.69 23.55 -29.22
CA ALA A 21 12.69 23.97 -28.26
C ALA A 21 12.32 25.46 -28.36
N GLU A 22 13.30 26.34 -28.59
CA GLU A 22 13.07 27.78 -28.81
C GLU A 22 12.23 28.05 -30.08
N PHE A 23 12.40 27.24 -31.12
CA PHE A 23 11.65 27.39 -32.37
C PHE A 23 10.35 26.57 -32.43
N GLY A 24 10.01 25.81 -31.38
CA GLY A 24 8.84 24.94 -31.36
C GLY A 24 8.88 23.83 -32.42
N VAL A 25 10.08 23.51 -32.92
CA VAL A 25 10.30 22.43 -33.87
C VAL A 25 10.57 21.18 -33.04
N GLY A 26 9.63 20.24 -33.02
CA GLY A 26 9.89 18.91 -32.45
C GLY A 26 11.03 18.24 -33.23
N ASP A 27 12.07 17.83 -32.54
CA ASP A 27 13.19 17.11 -33.13
C ASP A 27 12.97 15.60 -33.02
N ASP A 28 13.31 14.89 -34.09
CA ASP A 28 13.35 13.43 -34.33
C ASP A 28 12.37 12.51 -33.57
N VAL A 29 11.58 11.77 -34.37
CA VAL A 29 10.76 10.62 -33.94
C VAL A 29 11.69 9.50 -33.48
N TRP A 30 11.98 9.44 -32.19
CA TRP A 30 12.55 8.25 -31.54
C TRP A 30 11.48 7.59 -30.68
N SER A 31 11.40 6.25 -30.74
CA SER A 31 10.57 5.35 -29.93
C SER A 31 10.35 5.72 -28.45
N PHE A 32 11.31 6.37 -27.80
CA PHE A 32 11.23 6.75 -26.37
C PHE A 32 11.50 8.24 -26.14
N GLY A 33 11.38 9.05 -27.20
CA GLY A 33 11.42 10.50 -27.08
C GLY A 33 10.18 11.01 -26.34
N PRO A 34 10.31 12.13 -25.61
CA PRO A 34 9.15 12.76 -24.99
C PRO A 34 8.14 13.19 -26.08
N ALA A 35 6.85 12.96 -25.81
CA ALA A 35 5.78 13.32 -26.75
C ALA A 35 5.69 14.83 -27.01
N GLU A 36 6.12 15.63 -26.04
CA GLU A 36 6.21 17.08 -26.13
C GLU A 36 7.66 17.56 -26.05
N VAL A 37 7.91 18.72 -26.64
CA VAL A 37 9.21 19.39 -26.57
C VAL A 37 9.54 19.69 -25.11
N LEU A 38 10.69 19.19 -24.64
CA LEU A 38 11.14 19.44 -23.26
C LEU A 38 11.48 20.92 -23.05
N PRO A 39 11.11 21.51 -21.90
CA PRO A 39 11.57 22.83 -21.52
C PRO A 39 13.11 22.92 -21.49
N ALA A 40 13.66 24.07 -21.89
CA ALA A 40 15.11 24.29 -21.92
C ALA A 40 15.80 24.00 -20.57
N GLU A 41 15.11 24.23 -19.45
CA GLU A 41 15.63 23.92 -18.12
C GLU A 41 15.80 22.42 -17.89
N GLN A 42 14.85 21.59 -18.34
CA GLN A 42 14.97 20.14 -18.24
C GLN A 42 16.12 19.62 -19.11
N ILE A 43 16.29 20.19 -20.32
CA ILE A 43 17.42 19.87 -21.20
C ILE A 43 18.76 20.25 -20.52
N ARG A 44 18.84 21.42 -19.88
CA ARG A 44 20.02 21.85 -19.11
C ARG A 44 20.32 20.91 -17.95
N SER A 45 19.30 20.56 -17.17
CA SER A 45 19.45 19.64 -16.03
C SER A 45 19.95 18.27 -16.48
N ALA A 46 19.37 17.70 -17.55
CA ALA A 46 19.81 16.43 -18.10
C ALA A 46 21.25 16.48 -18.63
N ALA A 47 21.62 17.55 -19.34
CA ALA A 47 22.98 17.74 -19.82
C ALA A 47 23.99 17.92 -18.67
N GLN A 48 23.58 18.51 -17.54
CA GLN A 48 24.43 18.66 -16.37
C GLN A 48 24.62 17.32 -15.65
N ALA A 49 23.58 16.50 -15.50
CA ALA A 49 23.68 15.17 -14.90
C ALA A 49 24.66 14.28 -15.70
N LEU A 50 24.64 14.36 -17.03
CA LEU A 50 25.57 13.63 -17.90
C LEU A 50 27.05 14.10 -17.80
N LYS A 51 27.33 15.22 -17.12
CA LYS A 51 28.71 15.63 -16.82
C LYS A 51 29.25 15.01 -15.54
N GLU A 52 28.37 14.66 -14.60
CA GLU A 52 28.78 14.02 -13.36
C GLU A 52 29.01 12.53 -13.62
N PRO A 53 30.25 12.01 -13.47
CA PRO A 53 30.59 10.67 -13.95
C PRO A 53 29.79 9.56 -13.26
N ALA A 54 29.50 9.72 -11.96
CA ALA A 54 28.72 8.74 -11.20
C ALA A 54 27.27 8.68 -11.66
N GLU A 55 26.63 9.85 -11.80
CA GLU A 55 25.26 9.96 -12.33
C GLU A 55 25.18 9.45 -13.77
N ARG A 56 26.16 9.83 -14.60
CA ARG A 56 26.29 9.34 -15.96
C ARG A 56 26.37 7.82 -16.01
N LEU A 57 27.18 7.17 -15.17
CA LEU A 57 27.29 5.71 -15.16
C LEU A 57 25.95 5.04 -14.79
N VAL A 58 25.22 5.60 -13.82
CA VAL A 58 23.88 5.11 -13.46
C VAL A 58 22.91 5.27 -14.62
N LEU A 59 22.93 6.41 -15.31
CA LEU A 59 22.10 6.65 -16.50
C LEU A 59 22.48 5.70 -17.64
N GLU A 60 23.77 5.45 -17.88
CA GLU A 60 24.25 4.49 -18.87
C GLU A 60 23.77 3.06 -18.53
N PHE A 61 23.73 2.69 -17.25
CA PHE A 61 23.19 1.40 -16.79
C PHE A 61 21.69 1.27 -17.05
N PHE A 62 20.90 2.33 -16.92
CA PHE A 62 19.48 2.30 -17.27
C PHE A 62 19.22 2.69 -18.74
N TRP A 63 20.21 2.50 -19.63
CA TRP A 63 20.09 2.78 -21.06
C TRP A 63 20.35 1.56 -21.94
N PHE A 64 20.00 1.66 -23.23
CA PHE A 64 20.22 0.57 -24.17
C PHE A 64 21.70 0.46 -24.58
N TRP A 65 22.23 -0.76 -24.54
CA TRP A 65 23.61 -1.10 -24.87
C TRP A 65 23.70 -1.77 -26.24
N GLY A 66 24.80 -1.55 -26.95
CA GLY A 66 25.16 -2.40 -28.09
C GLY A 66 25.76 -3.72 -27.63
N ASP A 67 25.75 -4.74 -28.50
CA ASP A 67 26.29 -6.07 -28.19
C ASP A 67 27.77 -6.03 -27.70
N SER A 68 28.54 -5.07 -28.22
CA SER A 68 29.96 -4.84 -27.89
C SER A 68 30.21 -4.01 -26.63
N PHE A 69 29.19 -3.51 -25.93
CA PHE A 69 29.40 -2.64 -24.76
C PHE A 69 30.39 -3.28 -23.76
N PRO A 70 31.39 -2.54 -23.27
CA PRO A 70 31.57 -1.07 -23.35
C PRO A 70 32.42 -0.56 -24.53
N ASP A 71 32.65 -1.37 -25.57
CA ASP A 71 33.31 -0.94 -26.81
C ASP A 71 32.37 -0.17 -27.73
N GLU A 72 32.85 0.94 -28.28
CA GLU A 72 32.22 1.59 -29.42
C GLU A 72 32.38 0.67 -30.64
N ALA A 73 31.29 0.03 -31.04
CA ALA A 73 31.19 -0.63 -32.33
C ALA A 73 30.26 0.17 -33.24
N ASP A 74 30.66 0.30 -34.51
CA ASP A 74 29.80 0.88 -35.52
C ASP A 74 28.64 -0.07 -35.84
N GLY A 75 27.42 0.45 -35.69
CA GLY A 75 26.22 -0.17 -36.28
C GLY A 75 25.63 -1.37 -35.52
N ASP A 76 25.21 -1.17 -34.26
CA ASP A 76 24.30 -2.12 -33.62
C ASP A 76 22.93 -2.09 -34.32
N LEU A 77 22.53 -3.22 -34.91
CA LEU A 77 21.32 -3.33 -35.71
C LEU A 77 20.06 -2.98 -34.92
N ALA A 78 19.96 -3.41 -33.66
CA ALA A 78 18.79 -3.14 -32.83
C ALA A 78 18.71 -1.67 -32.43
N LEU A 79 19.84 -1.05 -32.06
CA LEU A 79 19.88 0.39 -31.80
C LEU A 79 19.59 1.22 -33.05
N GLY A 80 19.98 0.72 -34.23
CA GLY A 80 19.61 1.30 -35.53
C GLY A 80 18.10 1.31 -35.73
N HIS A 81 17.41 0.19 -35.50
CA HIS A 81 15.94 0.12 -35.56
C HIS A 81 15.27 1.06 -34.54
N LEU A 82 15.77 1.15 -33.31
CA LEU A 82 15.26 2.13 -32.34
C LEU A 82 15.38 3.56 -32.83
N ALA A 83 16.52 3.93 -33.43
CA ALA A 83 16.73 5.29 -33.93
C ALA A 83 15.76 5.66 -35.06
N LEU A 84 15.21 4.67 -35.77
CA LEU A 84 14.20 4.83 -36.82
C LEU A 84 12.75 4.75 -36.29
N GLY A 85 12.54 4.55 -34.99
CA GLY A 85 11.21 4.36 -34.41
C GLY A 85 10.67 2.92 -34.52
N GLU A 86 11.47 1.97 -35.02
CA GLU A 86 11.07 0.58 -35.29
C GLU A 86 11.25 -0.30 -34.04
N THR A 87 10.56 0.07 -32.94
CA THR A 87 10.72 -0.56 -31.62
C THR A 87 10.52 -2.06 -31.63
N ALA A 88 9.51 -2.56 -32.37
CA ALA A 88 9.20 -3.99 -32.42
C ALA A 88 10.36 -4.81 -33.01
N ALA A 89 11.03 -4.30 -34.06
CA ALA A 89 12.16 -4.96 -34.69
C ALA A 89 13.37 -5.01 -33.74
N ALA A 90 13.64 -3.91 -33.02
CA ALA A 90 14.70 -3.87 -32.01
C ALA A 90 14.46 -4.90 -30.88
N VAL A 91 13.22 -4.98 -30.39
CA VAL A 91 12.83 -5.92 -29.34
C VAL A 91 12.94 -7.37 -29.81
N GLU A 92 12.57 -7.69 -31.05
CA GLU A 92 12.72 -9.03 -31.63
C GLU A 92 14.20 -9.45 -31.68
N ILE A 93 15.09 -8.55 -32.11
CA ILE A 93 16.53 -8.80 -32.12
C ILE A 93 17.05 -9.07 -30.70
N TRP A 94 16.65 -8.24 -29.73
CA TRP A 94 17.07 -8.46 -28.33
C TRP A 94 16.50 -9.74 -27.74
N GLN A 95 15.27 -10.15 -28.09
CA GLN A 95 14.71 -11.43 -27.68
C GLN A 95 15.53 -12.60 -28.23
N GLY A 96 15.88 -12.58 -29.52
CA GLY A 96 16.76 -13.58 -30.12
C GLY A 96 18.15 -13.62 -29.46
N SER A 97 18.73 -12.44 -29.19
CA SER A 97 20.01 -12.26 -28.49
C SER A 97 19.96 -12.82 -27.05
N ALA A 98 18.88 -12.51 -26.31
CA ALA A 98 18.64 -12.99 -24.95
C ALA A 98 18.41 -14.51 -24.88
N MET A 99 17.74 -15.10 -25.87
CA MET A 99 17.60 -16.57 -25.97
C MET A 99 18.93 -17.26 -26.17
N GLN A 100 19.90 -16.60 -26.81
CA GLN A 100 21.28 -17.06 -26.94
C GLN A 100 22.14 -16.73 -25.71
N GLY A 101 21.56 -16.16 -24.65
CA GLY A 101 22.27 -15.80 -23.42
C GLY A 101 23.17 -14.57 -23.54
N ARG A 102 23.02 -13.75 -24.59
CA ARG A 102 23.81 -12.53 -24.74
C ARG A 102 23.35 -11.45 -23.76
N LEU A 103 24.31 -10.86 -23.05
CA LEU A 103 24.06 -9.96 -21.94
C LEU A 103 23.39 -8.65 -22.35
N ALA A 104 23.81 -8.04 -23.46
CA ALA A 104 23.19 -6.79 -23.95
C ALA A 104 21.70 -6.99 -24.27
N GLY A 105 21.33 -8.12 -24.89
CA GLY A 105 19.93 -8.46 -25.13
C GLY A 105 19.13 -8.64 -23.83
N LEU A 106 19.67 -9.37 -22.84
CA LEU A 106 19.04 -9.52 -21.53
C LEU A 106 18.83 -8.19 -20.81
N HIS A 107 19.88 -7.35 -20.79
CA HIS A 107 19.89 -6.02 -20.20
C HIS A 107 18.88 -5.09 -20.86
N ASN A 108 18.93 -4.98 -22.19
CA ASN A 108 18.04 -4.09 -22.93
C ASN A 108 16.57 -4.49 -22.79
N LEU A 109 16.26 -5.79 -22.69
CA LEU A 109 14.90 -6.23 -22.38
C LEU A 109 14.47 -5.87 -20.95
N ALA A 110 15.38 -5.92 -19.97
CA ALA A 110 15.09 -5.48 -18.60
C ALA A 110 14.71 -3.99 -18.59
N VAL A 111 15.53 -3.14 -19.22
CA VAL A 111 15.29 -1.70 -19.37
C VAL A 111 13.99 -1.45 -20.16
N TYR A 112 13.82 -2.09 -21.31
CA TYR A 112 12.66 -1.90 -22.18
C TYR A 112 11.34 -2.21 -21.46
N TYR A 113 11.20 -3.41 -20.89
CA TYR A 113 9.93 -3.79 -20.24
C TYR A 113 9.66 -2.94 -19.00
N HIS A 114 10.70 -2.51 -18.28
CA HIS A 114 10.53 -1.63 -17.12
C HIS A 114 10.06 -0.23 -17.56
N LEU A 115 10.66 0.32 -18.61
CA LEU A 115 10.24 1.60 -19.20
C LEU A 115 8.79 1.54 -19.70
N GLN A 116 8.44 0.50 -20.46
CA GLN A 116 7.06 0.30 -20.94
C GLN A 116 6.07 0.16 -19.79
N ALA A 117 6.44 -0.53 -18.70
CA ALA A 117 5.59 -0.62 -17.52
C ALA A 117 5.37 0.76 -16.89
N LEU A 118 6.43 1.57 -16.74
CA LEU A 118 6.34 2.94 -16.20
C LEU A 118 5.51 3.88 -17.09
N GLU A 119 5.66 3.81 -18.40
CA GLU A 119 4.84 4.58 -19.35
C GLU A 119 3.37 4.19 -19.25
N LEU A 120 3.08 2.90 -19.14
CA LEU A 120 1.72 2.39 -18.98
C LEU A 120 1.11 2.79 -17.63
N GLU A 121 1.90 2.92 -16.55
CA GLU A 121 1.44 3.43 -15.25
C GLU A 121 0.98 4.88 -15.27
N GLN A 122 1.52 5.69 -16.19
CA GLN A 122 1.13 7.10 -16.35
C GLN A 122 -0.25 7.24 -16.99
N GLN A 123 -0.75 6.20 -17.65
CA GLN A 123 -2.09 6.21 -18.22
C GLN A 123 -3.16 6.13 -17.11
N GLU A 124 -4.28 6.83 -17.31
CA GLU A 124 -5.40 6.79 -16.37
C GLU A 124 -5.99 5.38 -16.28
N SER A 125 -6.23 4.75 -17.44
CA SER A 125 -6.87 3.43 -17.58
C SER A 125 -6.09 2.44 -18.46
N PRO A 126 -4.84 2.06 -18.10
CA PRO A 126 -4.09 1.01 -18.76
C PRO A 126 -4.79 -0.35 -18.68
N ALA A 127 -4.54 -1.18 -19.70
CA ALA A 127 -4.91 -2.58 -19.67
C ALA A 127 -4.16 -3.30 -18.53
N GLN A 128 -4.88 -3.73 -17.50
CA GLN A 128 -4.27 -4.33 -16.30
C GLN A 128 -3.43 -5.58 -16.61
N GLU A 129 -3.91 -6.44 -17.51
CA GLU A 129 -3.20 -7.66 -17.88
C GLU A 129 -1.86 -7.35 -18.54
N GLU A 130 -1.84 -6.37 -19.45
CA GLU A 130 -0.61 -5.94 -20.12
C GLU A 130 0.38 -5.32 -19.12
N LEU A 131 -0.10 -4.47 -18.21
CA LEU A 131 0.72 -3.86 -17.17
C LEU A 131 1.37 -4.91 -16.26
N ILE A 132 0.60 -5.88 -15.80
CA ILE A 132 1.10 -7.01 -15.01
C ILE A 132 2.17 -7.77 -15.80
N GLN A 133 1.91 -8.09 -17.08
CA GLN A 133 2.87 -8.80 -17.92
C GLN A 133 4.17 -8.02 -18.12
N LEU A 134 4.12 -6.70 -18.31
CA LEU A 134 5.31 -5.86 -18.49
C LEU A 134 6.16 -5.83 -17.21
N TRP A 135 5.54 -5.61 -16.04
CA TRP A 135 6.24 -5.65 -14.76
C TRP A 135 6.92 -6.99 -14.50
N PHE A 136 6.21 -8.11 -14.68
CA PHE A 136 6.79 -9.44 -14.50
C PHE A 136 7.91 -9.74 -15.49
N LYS A 137 7.77 -9.34 -16.76
CA LYS A 137 8.85 -9.47 -17.74
C LYS A 137 10.08 -8.68 -17.31
N ALA A 138 9.91 -7.42 -16.92
CA ALA A 138 11.00 -6.55 -16.47
C ALA A 138 11.75 -7.18 -15.29
N LEU A 139 11.05 -7.53 -14.21
CA LEU A 139 11.67 -8.10 -13.01
C LEU A 139 12.37 -9.43 -13.28
N ARG A 140 11.79 -10.28 -14.13
CA ARG A 140 12.44 -11.55 -14.54
C ARG A 140 13.76 -11.31 -15.26
N PHE A 141 13.86 -10.27 -16.10
CA PHE A 141 15.13 -9.95 -16.75
C PHE A 141 16.12 -9.31 -15.78
N TRP A 142 15.66 -8.43 -14.88
CA TRP A 142 16.49 -7.88 -13.79
C TRP A 142 17.07 -8.98 -12.89
N GLU A 143 16.27 -9.96 -12.49
CA GLU A 143 16.71 -11.12 -11.70
C GLU A 143 17.79 -11.94 -12.41
N LYS A 144 17.65 -12.15 -13.73
CA LYS A 144 18.65 -12.88 -14.52
C LYS A 144 20.00 -12.17 -14.61
N ILE A 145 20.02 -10.84 -14.58
CA ILE A 145 21.25 -10.06 -14.76
C ILE A 145 21.85 -9.54 -13.45
N SER A 146 21.07 -9.39 -12.39
CA SER A 146 21.55 -8.85 -11.10
C SER A 146 22.67 -9.68 -10.49
N GLY A 147 22.60 -11.00 -10.61
CA GLY A 147 23.64 -11.94 -10.17
C GLY A 147 24.68 -12.31 -11.23
N ASN A 148 24.70 -11.66 -12.40
CA ASN A 148 25.59 -12.04 -13.49
C ASN A 148 26.91 -11.24 -13.45
N ASP A 149 27.98 -11.87 -12.95
CA ASP A 149 29.29 -11.22 -12.78
C ASP A 149 29.90 -10.68 -14.08
N GLU A 150 29.60 -11.29 -15.23
CA GLU A 150 30.12 -10.86 -16.52
C GLU A 150 29.49 -9.53 -16.97
N LEU A 151 28.21 -9.30 -16.66
CA LEU A 151 27.54 -8.02 -16.91
C LEU A 151 28.18 -6.90 -16.07
N TRP A 152 28.42 -7.17 -14.79
CA TRP A 152 29.07 -6.21 -13.89
C TRP A 152 30.55 -6.01 -14.23
N SER A 153 31.23 -7.03 -14.78
CA SER A 153 32.58 -6.91 -15.34
C SER A 153 32.63 -5.91 -16.48
N ARG A 154 31.66 -5.96 -17.41
CA ARG A 154 31.54 -4.96 -18.50
C ARG A 154 31.38 -3.54 -17.96
N LEU A 155 30.61 -3.35 -16.89
CA LEU A 155 30.45 -2.03 -16.26
C LEU A 155 31.73 -1.57 -15.55
N ARG A 156 32.47 -2.47 -14.90
CA ARG A 156 33.80 -2.16 -14.34
C ARG A 156 34.80 -1.77 -15.43
N ASP A 157 34.78 -2.45 -16.58
CA ASP A 157 35.61 -2.09 -17.73
C ASP A 157 35.20 -0.74 -18.33
N ARG A 158 33.90 -0.41 -18.34
CA ARG A 158 33.42 0.93 -18.69
C ARG A 158 34.03 1.99 -17.78
N VAL A 159 34.00 1.79 -16.46
CA VAL A 159 34.58 2.71 -15.47
C VAL A 159 36.09 2.90 -15.70
N LYS A 160 36.85 1.84 -15.93
CA LYS A 160 38.29 1.93 -16.25
C LYS A 160 38.54 2.82 -17.48
N ARG A 161 37.70 2.71 -18.51
CA ARG A 161 37.80 3.51 -19.74
C ARG A 161 37.37 4.96 -19.56
N MET A 162 36.45 5.24 -18.64
CA MET A 162 36.12 6.64 -18.26
C MET A 162 37.32 7.36 -17.68
N ALA A 163 38.23 6.63 -17.01
CA ALA A 163 39.46 7.14 -16.42
C ALA A 163 39.25 8.36 -15.49
N ASP A 164 38.09 8.44 -14.82
CA ASP A 164 37.76 9.49 -13.84
C ASP A 164 37.90 8.94 -12.43
N ALA A 165 38.76 9.56 -11.61
CA ALA A 165 39.06 9.10 -10.25
C ALA A 165 37.86 9.14 -9.29
N ARG A 166 36.77 9.83 -9.63
CA ARG A 166 35.55 9.92 -8.81
C ARG A 166 34.65 8.69 -8.91
N VAL A 167 34.85 7.85 -9.92
CA VAL A 167 34.06 6.63 -10.15
C VAL A 167 35.00 5.46 -10.24
N THR A 168 34.85 4.51 -9.32
CA THR A 168 35.76 3.38 -9.16
C THR A 168 35.03 2.05 -9.36
N SER A 169 35.77 0.93 -9.34
CA SER A 169 35.13 -0.40 -9.41
C SER A 169 34.28 -0.68 -8.17
N GLU A 170 34.64 -0.12 -7.01
CA GLU A 170 33.84 -0.21 -5.79
C GLU A 170 32.47 0.48 -5.96
N PHE A 171 32.37 1.54 -6.78
CA PHE A 171 31.08 2.15 -7.11
C PHE A 171 30.18 1.17 -7.89
N VAL A 172 30.75 0.37 -8.79
CA VAL A 172 30.01 -0.68 -9.51
C VAL A 172 29.54 -1.77 -8.55
N ASP A 173 30.38 -2.18 -7.60
CA ASP A 173 29.99 -3.16 -6.60
C ASP A 173 28.85 -2.64 -5.71
N GLN A 174 28.86 -1.34 -5.37
CA GLN A 174 27.77 -0.68 -4.68
C GLN A 174 26.49 -0.63 -5.53
N MET A 175 26.59 -0.32 -6.83
CA MET A 175 25.45 -0.36 -7.75
C MET A 175 24.84 -1.77 -7.80
N GLN A 176 25.68 -2.81 -7.90
CA GLN A 176 25.23 -4.20 -7.89
C GLN A 176 24.48 -4.55 -6.60
N ALA A 177 25.04 -4.19 -5.46
CA ALA A 177 24.42 -4.47 -4.16
C ALA A 177 23.11 -3.70 -3.93
N THR A 178 22.99 -2.49 -4.47
CA THR A 178 21.82 -1.61 -4.24
C THR A 178 20.76 -1.69 -5.33
N LEU A 179 21.00 -2.39 -6.44
CA LEU A 179 20.04 -2.53 -7.53
C LEU A 179 18.67 -3.10 -7.09
N PRO A 180 18.59 -4.20 -6.30
CA PRO A 180 17.29 -4.70 -5.84
C PRO A 180 16.53 -3.66 -5.02
N GLU A 181 17.25 -2.95 -4.14
CA GLU A 181 16.67 -1.86 -3.35
C GLU A 181 16.13 -0.76 -4.28
N ALA A 182 16.92 -0.28 -5.24
CA ALA A 182 16.50 0.76 -6.18
C ALA A 182 15.23 0.38 -6.97
N LEU A 183 15.10 -0.88 -7.41
CA LEU A 183 13.90 -1.37 -8.10
C LEU A 183 12.68 -1.44 -7.17
N ALA A 184 12.88 -1.87 -5.92
CA ALA A 184 11.82 -1.87 -4.90
C ALA A 184 11.36 -0.45 -4.54
N LYS A 185 12.29 0.51 -4.49
CA LYS A 185 12.01 1.93 -4.25
C LYS A 185 11.03 2.51 -5.29
N ILE A 186 11.18 2.13 -6.56
CA ILE A 186 10.25 2.53 -7.63
C ILE A 186 8.84 1.98 -7.35
N CYS A 187 8.75 0.67 -7.06
CA CYS A 187 7.47 0.02 -6.77
C CYS A 187 6.80 0.62 -5.51
N ALA A 188 7.54 0.83 -4.43
CA ALA A 188 7.03 1.45 -3.21
C ALA A 188 6.53 2.90 -3.45
N GLY A 189 7.22 3.67 -4.28
CA GLY A 189 6.74 4.98 -4.73
C GLY A 189 5.40 4.89 -5.48
N LEU A 190 5.24 3.88 -6.34
CA LEU A 190 3.98 3.61 -7.05
C LEU A 190 2.87 3.17 -6.09
N VAL A 191 3.16 2.35 -5.08
CA VAL A 191 2.19 2.00 -4.01
C VAL A 191 1.59 3.27 -3.41
N LEU A 192 2.45 4.19 -2.96
CA LEU A 192 2.02 5.45 -2.34
C LEU A 192 1.23 6.33 -3.31
N SER A 193 1.68 6.42 -4.56
CA SER A 193 0.98 7.19 -5.60
C SER A 193 -0.41 6.63 -5.87
N HIS A 194 -0.54 5.33 -6.14
CA HIS A 194 -1.82 4.70 -6.46
C HIS A 194 -2.80 4.75 -5.29
N ALA A 195 -2.33 4.45 -4.07
CA ALA A 195 -3.19 4.43 -2.91
C ALA A 195 -3.74 5.82 -2.56
N ARG A 196 -2.95 6.89 -2.73
CA ARG A 196 -3.45 8.29 -2.60
C ARG A 196 -4.53 8.64 -3.61
N HIS A 197 -4.54 7.99 -4.78
CA HIS A 197 -5.58 8.17 -5.80
C HIS A 197 -6.69 7.12 -5.69
N GLY A 198 -6.78 6.37 -4.58
CA GLY A 198 -7.81 5.34 -4.38
C GLY A 198 -7.67 4.09 -5.26
N ARG A 199 -6.57 3.93 -5.99
CA ARG A 199 -6.31 2.79 -6.90
C ARG A 199 -5.71 1.60 -6.14
N LEU A 200 -6.48 1.06 -5.19
CA LEU A 200 -6.01 0.04 -4.23
C LEU A 200 -5.50 -1.25 -4.89
N ASP A 201 -6.12 -1.71 -5.98
CA ASP A 201 -5.67 -2.91 -6.70
C ASP A 201 -4.26 -2.74 -7.28
N ARG A 202 -3.97 -1.57 -7.89
CA ARG A 202 -2.63 -1.27 -8.41
C ARG A 202 -1.62 -1.11 -7.29
N ALA A 203 -2.03 -0.44 -6.22
CA ALA A 203 -1.17 -0.25 -5.07
C ALA A 203 -0.82 -1.62 -4.43
N SER A 204 -1.78 -2.56 -4.40
CA SER A 204 -1.55 -3.94 -3.94
C SER A 204 -0.63 -4.73 -4.87
N LEU A 205 -0.78 -4.59 -6.19
CA LEU A 205 0.14 -5.17 -7.17
C LEU A 205 1.58 -4.75 -6.88
N HIS A 206 1.84 -3.46 -6.72
CA HIS A 206 3.19 -2.94 -6.45
C HIS A 206 3.77 -3.38 -5.12
N ALA A 207 2.94 -3.47 -4.08
CA ALA A 207 3.37 -4.04 -2.78
C ALA A 207 3.82 -5.50 -2.95
N ALA A 208 3.08 -6.30 -3.73
CA ALA A 208 3.47 -7.68 -4.05
C ALA A 208 4.77 -7.74 -4.87
N LEU A 209 5.00 -6.80 -5.79
CA LEU A 209 6.25 -6.72 -6.56
C LEU A 209 7.47 -6.40 -5.67
N VAL A 210 7.33 -5.51 -4.68
CA VAL A 210 8.41 -5.25 -3.71
C VAL A 210 8.81 -6.52 -2.96
N THR A 211 7.81 -7.28 -2.48
CA THR A 211 8.04 -8.58 -1.83
C THR A 211 8.68 -9.59 -2.79
N HIS A 212 8.35 -9.56 -4.08
CA HIS A 212 8.99 -10.42 -5.08
C HIS A 212 10.47 -10.08 -5.28
N ILE A 213 10.83 -8.79 -5.39
CA ILE A 213 12.21 -8.32 -5.65
C ILE A 213 13.18 -8.72 -4.53
N HIS A 214 12.76 -8.53 -3.28
CA HIS A 214 13.62 -8.80 -2.11
C HIS A 214 13.36 -10.19 -1.48
N GLY A 215 12.42 -10.95 -2.02
CA GLY A 215 11.83 -12.11 -1.34
C GLY A 215 11.09 -11.75 -0.05
N ASP A 216 10.62 -12.77 0.67
CA ASP A 216 10.08 -12.59 2.04
C ASP A 216 11.20 -12.52 3.09
N THR A 217 12.18 -11.66 2.84
CA THR A 217 13.33 -11.48 3.72
C THR A 217 13.10 -10.33 4.70
N ALA A 218 13.82 -10.30 5.82
CA ALA A 218 13.82 -9.14 6.71
C ALA A 218 14.34 -7.85 6.03
N GLY A 219 14.99 -7.95 4.86
CA GLY A 219 15.39 -6.79 4.05
C GLY A 219 14.21 -6.15 3.33
N SER A 220 13.32 -6.95 2.73
CA SER A 220 12.12 -6.45 2.04
C SER A 220 11.20 -5.66 2.97
N ARG A 221 10.96 -6.23 4.16
CA ARG A 221 10.14 -5.60 5.20
C ARG A 221 10.72 -4.27 5.65
N ARG A 222 12.02 -4.22 5.95
CA ARG A 222 12.70 -2.96 6.33
C ARG A 222 12.61 -1.89 5.25
N ALA A 223 12.76 -2.26 3.97
CA ALA A 223 12.59 -1.30 2.88
C ALA A 223 11.17 -0.72 2.85
N LEU A 224 10.14 -1.57 2.93
CA LEU A 224 8.74 -1.12 2.99
C LEU A 224 8.45 -0.23 4.22
N GLU A 225 9.00 -0.58 5.38
CA GLU A 225 8.92 0.20 6.61
C GLU A 225 9.58 1.58 6.49
N GLU A 226 10.74 1.68 5.82
CA GLU A 226 11.39 2.98 5.54
C GLU A 226 10.50 3.91 4.71
N TYR A 227 9.73 3.37 3.77
CA TYR A 227 8.72 4.13 3.00
C TYR A 227 7.48 4.48 3.81
N ALA A 228 7.09 3.63 4.76
CA ALA A 228 5.98 3.87 5.66
C ALA A 228 6.34 4.87 6.78
N ALA A 229 7.61 5.04 7.12
CA ALA A 229 8.07 5.85 8.24
C ALA A 229 7.61 7.32 8.23
N PRO A 230 7.62 8.05 7.10
CA PRO A 230 7.06 9.41 7.06
C PRO A 230 5.55 9.47 7.33
N ILE A 231 4.82 8.38 7.04
CA ILE A 231 3.38 8.26 7.31
C ILE A 231 3.15 7.95 8.78
N ALA A 232 3.92 7.01 9.34
CA ALA A 232 3.89 6.69 10.77
C ALA A 232 4.19 7.94 11.63
N ARG A 233 5.23 8.70 11.31
CA ARG A 233 5.57 9.96 12.01
C ARG A 233 4.43 11.00 11.98
N ARG A 234 3.62 11.02 10.92
CA ARG A 234 2.46 11.91 10.83
C ARG A 234 1.33 11.45 11.75
N ILE A 235 1.12 10.13 11.90
CA ILE A 235 0.20 9.56 12.88
C ILE A 235 0.67 9.92 14.30
N ASP A 236 1.95 9.69 14.60
CA ASP A 236 2.53 9.99 15.92
C ASP A 236 2.37 11.48 16.28
N ALA A 237 2.66 12.39 15.33
CA ALA A 237 2.48 13.82 15.55
C ALA A 237 1.02 14.18 15.87
N ARG A 238 0.05 13.59 15.16
CA ARG A 238 -1.38 13.83 15.43
C ARG A 238 -1.83 13.25 16.76
N THR A 239 -1.30 12.09 17.15
CA THR A 239 -1.51 11.49 18.47
C THR A 239 -1.06 12.46 19.56
N VAL A 240 0.18 12.96 19.47
CA VAL A 240 0.72 13.94 20.43
C VAL A 240 -0.09 15.24 20.43
N GLU A 241 -0.54 15.72 19.28
CA GLU A 241 -1.42 16.90 19.21
C GLU A 241 -2.77 16.68 19.89
N ALA A 242 -3.40 15.52 19.70
CA ALA A 242 -4.67 15.17 20.33
C ALA A 242 -4.54 15.11 21.86
N GLU A 243 -3.48 14.49 22.37
CA GLU A 243 -3.18 14.46 23.82
C GLU A 243 -2.99 15.87 24.39
N ASN A 244 -2.27 16.73 23.67
CA ASN A 244 -2.08 18.13 24.07
C ASN A 244 -3.37 18.95 24.05
N ARG A 245 -4.32 18.66 23.14
CA ARG A 245 -5.65 19.29 23.12
C ARG A 245 -6.51 18.78 24.27
N LEU A 246 -6.51 17.47 24.51
CA LEU A 246 -7.21 16.84 25.64
C LEU A 246 -6.78 17.42 26.98
N ALA A 247 -5.48 17.64 27.18
CA ALA A 247 -4.94 18.24 28.41
C ALA A 247 -5.49 19.65 28.70
N LYS A 248 -5.97 20.37 27.67
CA LYS A 248 -6.57 21.70 27.81
C LYS A 248 -8.08 21.65 28.01
N SER A 249 -8.75 20.60 27.55
CA SER A 249 -10.22 20.49 27.59
C SER A 249 -10.64 19.02 27.56
N THR A 250 -10.91 18.45 28.74
CA THR A 250 -11.32 17.05 28.89
C THR A 250 -12.71 16.77 28.35
N HIS A 251 -13.63 17.74 28.44
CA HIS A 251 -15.00 17.63 27.94
C HIS A 251 -15.12 17.51 26.42
N THR A 252 -14.07 17.80 25.64
CA THR A 252 -14.04 17.60 24.18
C THR A 252 -13.35 16.28 23.77
N GLY A 253 -12.99 15.43 24.73
CA GLY A 253 -12.19 14.23 24.46
C GLY A 253 -12.82 13.27 23.46
N LEU A 254 -14.14 13.12 23.43
CA LEU A 254 -14.81 12.28 22.43
C LEU A 254 -14.61 12.84 21.01
N GLU A 255 -14.82 14.15 20.82
CA GLU A 255 -14.61 14.81 19.52
C GLU A 255 -13.16 14.70 19.05
N GLU A 256 -12.20 14.85 19.96
CA GLU A 256 -10.77 14.69 19.67
C GLU A 256 -10.41 13.25 19.26
N ALA A 257 -10.97 12.23 19.95
CA ALA A 257 -10.78 10.83 19.57
C ALA A 257 -11.30 10.55 18.16
N LEU A 258 -12.49 11.09 17.83
CA LEU A 258 -13.10 10.96 16.51
C LEU A 258 -12.28 11.65 15.43
N ALA A 259 -11.84 12.89 15.69
CA ALA A 259 -11.01 13.65 14.77
C ALA A 259 -9.69 12.93 14.51
N LEU A 260 -9.03 12.41 15.55
CA LEU A 260 -7.80 11.66 15.45
C LEU A 260 -7.96 10.39 14.59
N LEU A 261 -8.98 9.58 14.88
CA LEU A 261 -9.26 8.36 14.13
C LEU A 261 -9.56 8.63 12.65
N ARG A 262 -10.35 9.66 12.35
CA ARG A 262 -10.66 10.05 10.96
C ARG A 262 -9.41 10.54 10.22
N GLN A 263 -8.61 11.41 10.84
CA GLN A 263 -7.42 11.97 10.21
C GLN A 263 -6.37 10.89 9.91
N CYS A 264 -6.28 9.85 10.74
CA CYS A 264 -5.29 8.79 10.59
C CYS A 264 -5.78 7.56 9.81
N ASP A 265 -7.04 7.48 9.37
CA ASP A 265 -7.57 6.27 8.73
C ASP A 265 -6.87 5.96 7.40
N ASP A 266 -6.74 6.96 6.52
CA ASP A 266 -6.04 6.79 5.23
C ASP A 266 -4.56 6.47 5.44
N ASP A 267 -3.93 7.08 6.43
CA ASP A 267 -2.51 6.87 6.73
C ASP A 267 -2.26 5.45 7.25
N LEU A 268 -3.12 4.94 8.14
CA LEU A 268 -3.04 3.55 8.57
C LEU A 268 -3.29 2.58 7.41
N ARG A 269 -4.23 2.86 6.51
CA ARG A 269 -4.46 2.03 5.32
C ARG A 269 -3.25 1.97 4.40
N LEU A 270 -2.51 3.07 4.26
CA LEU A 270 -1.26 3.09 3.50
C LEU A 270 -0.18 2.22 4.14
N ILE A 271 -0.06 2.25 5.47
CA ILE A 271 0.89 1.40 6.20
C ILE A 271 0.46 -0.07 6.11
N ASP A 272 -0.82 -0.38 6.21
CA ASP A 272 -1.36 -1.74 6.02
C ASP A 272 -1.01 -2.28 4.63
N LEU A 273 -1.21 -1.46 3.59
CA LEU A 273 -0.91 -1.85 2.23
C LEU A 273 0.60 -2.10 1.99
N LEU A 274 1.46 -1.28 2.60
CA LEU A 274 2.92 -1.40 2.44
C LEU A 274 3.49 -2.55 3.27
N CYS A 275 3.10 -2.66 4.54
CA CYS A 275 3.75 -3.54 5.51
C CYS A 275 2.91 -4.77 5.86
N GLY A 276 1.60 -4.73 5.61
CA GLY A 276 0.63 -5.73 6.02
C GLY A 276 0.10 -5.51 7.44
N ARG A 277 -1.21 -5.68 7.63
CA ARG A 277 -1.91 -5.54 8.93
C ARG A 277 -1.35 -6.37 10.08
N THR A 278 -0.67 -7.48 9.78
CA THR A 278 -0.11 -8.40 10.77
C THR A 278 1.37 -8.16 11.05
N ALA A 279 2.02 -7.24 10.34
CA ALA A 279 3.42 -6.91 10.60
C ALA A 279 3.55 -6.13 11.91
N ASP A 280 4.60 -6.44 12.68
CA ASP A 280 4.89 -5.79 13.96
C ASP A 280 4.89 -4.26 13.81
N TYR A 281 5.47 -3.75 12.72
CA TYR A 281 5.49 -2.32 12.40
C TYR A 281 4.09 -1.68 12.31
N TYR A 282 3.13 -2.34 11.64
CA TYR A 282 1.75 -1.84 11.58
C TYR A 282 1.10 -1.87 12.97
N VAL A 283 1.33 -2.97 13.72
CA VAL A 283 0.76 -3.15 15.06
C VAL A 283 1.27 -2.08 16.03
N GLU A 284 2.54 -1.72 15.96
CA GLU A 284 3.14 -0.66 16.78
C GLU A 284 2.54 0.73 16.48
N VAL A 285 2.45 1.11 15.20
CA VAL A 285 1.85 2.40 14.81
C VAL A 285 0.37 2.46 15.19
N SER A 286 -0.37 1.37 14.95
CA SER A 286 -1.78 1.27 15.32
C SER A 286 -1.96 1.27 16.84
N HIS A 287 -1.04 0.69 17.62
CA HIS A 287 -1.07 0.73 19.08
C HIS A 287 -1.02 2.17 19.60
N GLY A 288 -0.08 3.00 19.11
CA GLY A 288 0.02 4.40 19.54
C GLY A 288 -1.25 5.20 19.26
N LEU A 289 -1.87 5.00 18.09
CA LEU A 289 -3.17 5.61 17.76
C LEU A 289 -4.29 5.16 18.70
N VAL A 290 -4.36 3.85 18.97
CA VAL A 290 -5.41 3.26 19.82
C VAL A 290 -5.28 3.73 21.26
N ASP A 291 -4.06 3.82 21.81
CA ASP A 291 -3.84 4.25 23.20
C ASP A 291 -4.26 5.72 23.39
N ALA A 292 -3.88 6.59 22.46
CA ALA A 292 -4.26 8.00 22.51
C ALA A 292 -5.77 8.23 22.36
N ALA A 293 -6.41 7.52 21.42
CA ALA A 293 -7.86 7.58 21.25
C ALA A 293 -8.59 7.04 22.50
N LEU A 294 -8.12 5.94 23.08
CA LEU A 294 -8.66 5.41 24.33
C LEU A 294 -8.52 6.43 25.48
N GLY A 295 -7.36 7.07 25.60
CA GLY A 295 -7.10 8.11 26.59
C GLY A 295 -8.10 9.27 26.49
N CYS A 296 -8.38 9.72 25.26
CA CYS A 296 -9.37 10.76 24.98
C CYS A 296 -10.79 10.35 25.40
N VAL A 297 -11.23 9.13 25.05
CA VAL A 297 -12.55 8.60 25.40
C VAL A 297 -12.70 8.44 26.91
N VAL A 298 -11.70 7.89 27.60
CA VAL A 298 -11.74 7.68 29.06
C VAL A 298 -11.78 9.02 29.80
N ALA A 299 -11.01 10.01 29.36
CA ALA A 299 -11.03 11.34 29.97
C ALA A 299 -12.41 12.03 29.79
N TYR A 300 -12.99 11.92 28.60
CA TYR A 300 -14.34 12.43 28.33
C TYR A 300 -15.41 11.73 29.18
N GLN A 301 -15.39 10.39 29.24
CA GLN A 301 -16.36 9.61 30.02
C GLN A 301 -16.32 9.98 31.50
N ARG A 302 -15.12 10.17 32.07
CA ARG A 302 -14.98 10.53 33.48
C ARG A 302 -15.56 11.91 33.78
N GLU A 303 -15.37 12.87 32.88
CA GLU A 303 -15.87 14.24 33.05
C GLU A 303 -17.39 14.33 32.84
N THR A 304 -17.90 13.69 31.79
CA THR A 304 -19.28 13.90 31.32
C THR A 304 -20.26 12.81 31.78
N GLN A 305 -19.75 11.64 32.16
CA GLN A 305 -20.53 10.43 32.43
C GLN A 305 -21.38 9.97 31.23
N ASP A 306 -21.03 10.40 30.02
CA ASP A 306 -21.70 10.00 28.78
C ASP A 306 -21.20 8.64 28.30
N ASP A 307 -21.75 7.58 28.89
CA ASP A 307 -21.41 6.20 28.52
C ASP A 307 -21.86 5.86 27.10
N PHE A 308 -23.04 6.34 26.68
CA PHE A 308 -23.63 6.03 25.37
C PHE A 308 -22.79 6.59 24.21
N GLY A 309 -22.27 7.81 24.34
CA GLY A 309 -21.41 8.43 23.33
C GLY A 309 -20.06 7.72 23.18
N CYS A 310 -19.56 7.07 24.23
CA CYS A 310 -18.25 6.41 24.24
C CYS A 310 -18.26 5.03 23.57
N LEU A 311 -19.38 4.28 23.65
CA LEU A 311 -19.47 2.90 23.19
C LEU A 311 -19.15 2.70 21.69
N PRO A 312 -19.62 3.53 20.74
CA PRO A 312 -19.27 3.41 19.33
C PRO A 312 -17.75 3.48 19.09
N VAL A 313 -17.06 4.41 19.78
CA VAL A 313 -15.61 4.58 19.62
C VAL A 313 -14.86 3.40 20.22
N LEU A 314 -15.23 2.95 21.42
CA LEU A 314 -14.59 1.79 22.05
C LEU A 314 -14.76 0.51 21.23
N LEU A 315 -15.96 0.30 20.69
CA LEU A 315 -16.20 -0.81 19.76
C LEU A 315 -15.32 -0.70 18.51
N HIS A 316 -15.08 0.52 18.02
CA HIS A 316 -14.16 0.73 16.91
C HIS A 316 -12.70 0.38 17.25
N LEU A 317 -12.23 0.79 18.44
CA LEU A 317 -10.88 0.49 18.92
C LEU A 317 -10.65 -1.02 19.13
N LEU A 318 -11.68 -1.78 19.49
CA LEU A 318 -11.61 -3.25 19.61
C LEU A 318 -11.24 -3.96 18.30
N ASP A 319 -11.39 -3.32 17.14
CA ASP A 319 -11.06 -3.92 15.84
C ASP A 319 -9.71 -3.48 15.28
N LYS A 320 -9.13 -2.39 15.76
CA LYS A 320 -7.81 -1.90 15.32
C LYS A 320 -6.69 -2.81 15.84
N ALA A 321 -5.66 -3.11 15.07
CA ALA A 321 -4.56 -3.92 15.60
C ALA A 321 -3.83 -3.17 16.73
N ALA A 322 -3.44 -3.88 17.78
CA ALA A 322 -2.70 -3.32 18.90
C ALA A 322 -2.08 -4.46 19.71
N LEU A 323 -1.07 -4.14 20.52
CA LEU A 323 -0.48 -5.08 21.47
C LEU A 323 -1.53 -5.65 22.45
N PRO A 324 -1.38 -6.92 22.90
CA PRO A 324 -2.37 -7.63 23.72
C PRO A 324 -2.78 -6.88 25.00
N GLU A 325 -1.85 -6.19 25.64
CA GLU A 325 -2.08 -5.45 26.88
C GLU A 325 -3.05 -4.30 26.66
N LEU A 326 -2.86 -3.53 25.57
CA LEU A 326 -3.76 -2.45 25.20
C LEU A 326 -5.12 -2.99 24.76
N LYS A 327 -5.16 -4.12 24.05
CA LYS A 327 -6.42 -4.80 23.72
C LYS A 327 -7.24 -5.18 24.95
N SER A 328 -6.59 -5.73 25.98
CA SER A 328 -7.25 -6.03 27.27
C SER A 328 -7.82 -4.76 27.89
N ARG A 329 -7.03 -3.68 27.95
CA ARG A 329 -7.47 -2.39 28.50
C ARG A 329 -8.69 -1.81 27.76
N VAL A 330 -8.70 -1.85 26.43
CA VAL A 330 -9.86 -1.42 25.63
C VAL A 330 -11.07 -2.28 25.94
N SER A 331 -10.91 -3.60 26.01
CA SER A 331 -12.01 -4.54 26.34
C SER A 331 -12.57 -4.31 27.72
N GLU A 332 -11.73 -4.17 28.75
CA GLU A 332 -12.15 -3.89 30.12
C GLU A 332 -12.88 -2.55 30.23
N THR A 333 -12.38 -1.53 29.53
CA THR A 333 -13.01 -0.21 29.46
C THR A 333 -14.38 -0.28 28.77
N PHE A 334 -14.48 -1.02 27.67
CA PHE A 334 -15.74 -1.25 26.97
C PHE A 334 -16.75 -1.96 27.89
N GLU A 335 -16.38 -3.08 28.53
CA GLU A 335 -17.27 -3.82 29.42
C GLU A 335 -17.76 -2.98 30.61
N ALA A 336 -16.87 -2.16 31.20
CA ALA A 336 -17.23 -1.27 32.30
C ALA A 336 -18.27 -0.20 31.87
N ILE A 337 -18.01 0.49 30.75
CA ILE A 337 -18.90 1.54 30.22
C ILE A 337 -20.20 0.93 29.72
N TYR A 338 -20.15 -0.23 29.09
CA TYR A 338 -21.33 -0.98 28.64
C TYR A 338 -22.21 -1.39 29.82
N GLY A 339 -21.61 -1.91 30.89
CA GLY A 339 -22.32 -2.22 32.13
C GLY A 339 -23.00 -0.99 32.76
N ASN A 340 -22.31 0.15 32.78
CA ASN A 340 -22.88 1.40 33.29
C ASN A 340 -24.07 1.87 32.43
N ALA A 341 -23.95 1.82 31.10
CA ALA A 341 -25.02 2.19 30.17
C ALA A 341 -26.27 1.30 30.36
N LEU A 342 -26.10 0.00 30.61
CA LEU A 342 -27.19 -0.93 30.88
C LEU A 342 -27.92 -0.63 32.20
N VAL A 343 -27.21 -0.19 33.23
CA VAL A 343 -27.77 0.11 34.57
C VAL A 343 -28.34 1.54 34.63
N GLY A 344 -27.75 2.48 33.90
CA GLY A 344 -28.12 3.91 33.88
C GLY A 344 -29.41 4.23 33.12
N GLY A 345 -29.92 3.32 32.29
CA GLY A 345 -31.25 3.43 31.67
C GLY A 345 -32.36 3.35 32.73
N SER A 346 -33.08 4.45 32.95
CA SER A 346 -34.09 4.66 34.00
C SER A 346 -34.77 3.38 34.53
N ARG A 347 -34.43 3.00 35.76
CA ARG A 347 -34.99 1.85 36.48
C ARG A 347 -36.32 2.27 37.17
N PRO A 348 -37.50 1.76 36.80
CA PRO A 348 -38.58 1.68 37.78
C PRO A 348 -38.21 0.58 38.78
N PRO A 349 -38.35 0.82 40.10
CA PRO A 349 -38.01 -0.17 41.10
C PRO A 349 -39.06 -1.28 41.03
N MET A 350 -38.66 -2.45 40.55
CA MET A 350 -39.50 -3.63 40.63
C MET A 350 -38.68 -4.80 41.15
N VAL A 351 -39.03 -5.25 42.35
CA VAL A 351 -38.55 -6.48 42.96
C VAL A 351 -39.30 -7.61 42.27
N ILE A 352 -38.61 -8.40 41.45
CA ILE A 352 -39.14 -9.66 40.93
C ILE A 352 -38.07 -10.74 41.11
N ASP A 353 -38.47 -11.80 41.79
CA ASP A 353 -37.77 -13.06 41.94
C ASP A 353 -37.85 -13.84 40.61
N GLY A 354 -36.72 -14.18 40.00
CA GLY A 354 -36.64 -15.05 38.80
C GLY A 354 -35.54 -14.68 37.80
N GLY A 355 -34.36 -15.32 37.92
CA GLY A 355 -33.17 -15.04 37.10
C GLY A 355 -33.32 -15.26 35.58
N GLU A 356 -34.27 -16.07 35.10
CA GLU A 356 -34.53 -16.24 33.66
C GLU A 356 -35.21 -15.01 33.03
N ARG A 357 -36.00 -14.28 33.82
CA ARG A 357 -36.73 -13.08 33.36
C ARG A 357 -35.82 -11.86 33.34
N GLU A 358 -34.89 -11.80 34.29
CA GLU A 358 -33.84 -10.78 34.37
C GLU A 358 -32.88 -10.89 33.18
N ALA A 359 -32.40 -12.11 32.86
CA ALA A 359 -31.55 -12.34 31.69
C ALA A 359 -32.23 -11.97 30.35
N ALA A 360 -33.53 -12.24 30.20
CA ALA A 360 -34.29 -11.87 29.00
C ALA A 360 -34.49 -10.34 28.88
N MET A 361 -34.66 -9.64 30.01
CA MET A 361 -34.76 -8.18 30.04
C MET A 361 -33.42 -7.50 29.75
N ASP A 362 -32.33 -8.06 30.27
CA ASP A 362 -30.98 -7.55 29.99
C ASP A 362 -30.59 -7.77 28.53
N ALA A 363 -30.99 -8.89 27.93
CA ALA A 363 -30.84 -9.12 26.49
C ALA A 363 -31.65 -8.13 25.64
N ALA A 364 -32.86 -7.77 26.07
CA ALA A 364 -33.68 -6.77 25.38
C ALA A 364 -33.07 -5.36 25.49
N ARG A 365 -32.53 -5.00 26.66
CA ARG A 365 -31.83 -3.71 26.87
C ARG A 365 -30.53 -3.62 26.09
N ALA A 366 -29.74 -4.68 26.08
CA ALA A 366 -28.54 -4.81 25.25
C ALA A 366 -28.89 -4.58 23.77
N TYR A 367 -29.94 -5.22 23.29
CA TYR A 367 -30.42 -5.03 21.92
C TYR A 367 -30.84 -3.57 21.65
N GLN A 368 -31.60 -2.96 22.56
CA GLN A 368 -32.04 -1.57 22.48
C GLN A 368 -30.83 -0.61 22.43
N LEU A 369 -29.84 -0.79 23.30
CA LEU A 369 -28.60 0.00 23.35
C LEU A 369 -27.80 -0.11 22.04
N ILE A 370 -27.70 -1.31 21.48
CA ILE A 370 -27.01 -1.54 20.21
C ILE A 370 -27.73 -0.79 19.09
N VAL A 371 -29.05 -0.91 18.99
CA VAL A 371 -29.84 -0.35 17.89
C VAL A 371 -29.98 1.17 17.99
N ASP A 372 -30.21 1.70 19.18
CA ASP A 372 -30.58 3.09 19.38
C ASP A 372 -29.36 3.99 19.63
N SER A 373 -28.21 3.44 20.02
CA SER A 373 -27.02 4.24 20.38
C SER A 373 -25.76 3.80 19.64
N ILE A 374 -25.41 2.52 19.66
CA ILE A 374 -24.15 2.04 19.06
C ILE A 374 -24.18 2.17 17.53
N LEU A 375 -25.20 1.62 16.88
CA LEU A 375 -25.30 1.66 15.42
C LEU A 375 -25.36 3.10 14.86
N PRO A 376 -26.20 4.02 15.37
CA PRO A 376 -26.22 5.40 14.89
C PRO A 376 -24.93 6.15 15.19
N GLY A 377 -24.30 5.89 16.34
CA GLY A 377 -23.01 6.50 16.69
C GLY A 377 -21.87 6.06 15.77
N LEU A 378 -21.90 4.83 15.25
CA LEU A 378 -20.93 4.36 14.26
C LEU A 378 -21.00 5.14 12.94
N ASP A 379 -22.19 5.53 12.49
CA ASP A 379 -22.34 6.38 11.30
C ASP A 379 -21.75 7.78 11.52
N GLN A 380 -21.84 8.30 12.74
CA GLN A 380 -21.26 9.58 13.14
C GLN A 380 -19.73 9.55 13.25
N LEU A 381 -19.12 8.36 13.34
CA LEU A 381 -17.66 8.23 13.29
C LEU A 381 -17.09 8.70 11.93
N GLY A 382 -17.90 8.84 10.89
CA GLY A 382 -17.45 9.31 9.57
C GLY A 382 -16.43 8.36 8.93
N LEU A 383 -16.51 7.06 9.25
CA LEU A 383 -15.56 6.06 8.77
C LEU A 383 -15.71 5.83 7.26
N GLY A 384 -14.59 5.57 6.59
CA GLY A 384 -14.58 5.20 5.18
C GLY A 384 -15.41 3.95 4.87
N GLU A 385 -15.75 3.75 3.60
CA GLU A 385 -16.69 2.71 3.14
C GLU A 385 -16.30 1.28 3.56
N SER A 386 -15.01 0.92 3.49
CA SER A 386 -14.53 -0.41 3.90
C SER A 386 -14.71 -0.70 5.39
N SER A 387 -14.48 0.30 6.26
CA SER A 387 -14.73 0.17 7.70
C SER A 387 -16.22 -0.07 7.95
N ARG A 388 -17.11 0.70 7.29
CA ARG A 388 -18.56 0.51 7.36
C ARG A 388 -19.00 -0.89 6.91
N GLN A 389 -18.42 -1.42 5.82
CA GLN A 389 -18.73 -2.78 5.33
C GLN A 389 -18.31 -3.88 6.31
N MET A 390 -17.14 -3.77 6.94
CA MET A 390 -16.70 -4.73 7.97
C MET A 390 -17.64 -4.73 9.19
N TYR A 391 -18.12 -3.56 9.62
CA TYR A 391 -19.09 -3.45 10.72
C TYR A 391 -20.47 -3.97 10.36
N ALA A 392 -20.98 -3.63 9.17
CA ALA A 392 -22.25 -4.15 8.67
C ALA A 392 -22.25 -5.68 8.60
N ALA A 393 -21.11 -6.31 8.27
CA ALA A 393 -20.98 -7.78 8.30
C ALA A 393 -21.11 -8.38 9.71
N ARG A 394 -20.60 -7.69 10.75
CA ARG A 394 -20.76 -8.10 12.17
C ARG A 394 -22.17 -7.87 12.68
N CYS A 395 -22.77 -6.72 12.40
CA CYS A 395 -24.12 -6.38 12.84
C CYS A 395 -25.21 -7.09 12.03
N GLY A 396 -24.95 -7.47 10.77
CA GLY A 396 -25.85 -8.28 9.94
C GLY A 396 -26.09 -9.70 10.47
N VAL A 397 -25.28 -10.17 11.42
CA VAL A 397 -25.56 -11.37 12.21
C VAL A 397 -26.73 -11.12 13.18
N VAL A 398 -26.88 -9.88 13.67
CA VAL A 398 -27.95 -9.45 14.59
C VAL A 398 -29.27 -9.21 13.84
N GLU A 399 -29.24 -8.66 12.61
CA GLU A 399 -30.47 -8.48 11.81
C GLU A 399 -31.12 -9.80 11.38
N ARG A 400 -30.35 -10.84 11.05
CA ARG A 400 -30.91 -12.19 10.77
C ARG A 400 -31.57 -12.84 12.00
N SER A 401 -31.28 -12.33 13.19
CA SER A 401 -31.92 -12.72 14.45
C SER A 401 -33.29 -12.05 14.62
N ARG A 402 -33.46 -10.86 14.03
CA ARG A 402 -34.72 -10.08 13.98
C ARG A 402 -35.82 -10.83 13.22
N ASP A 403 -35.45 -11.45 12.10
CA ASP A 403 -36.38 -12.25 11.27
C ASP A 403 -36.76 -13.60 11.90
N ARG A 404 -35.89 -14.16 12.76
CA ARG A 404 -36.17 -15.44 13.45
C ARG A 404 -37.05 -15.27 14.69
N VAL A 405 -36.97 -14.13 15.38
CA VAL A 405 -37.80 -13.87 16.58
C VAL A 405 -39.19 -13.31 16.20
N GLY A 406 -39.33 -12.70 15.02
CA GLY A 406 -40.60 -12.16 14.50
C GLY A 406 -41.65 -13.19 14.01
N TYR A 407 -41.29 -14.48 13.88
CA TYR A 407 -42.19 -15.54 13.37
C TYR A 407 -42.63 -16.57 14.43
N GLY A 408 -42.53 -16.23 15.73
CA GLY A 408 -42.89 -17.15 16.84
C GLY A 408 -44.30 -17.01 17.43
N THR A 409 -45.12 -16.06 16.99
CA THR A 409 -46.46 -15.83 17.56
C THR A 409 -47.55 -15.76 16.49
N ARG A 410 -47.90 -16.92 15.90
CA ARG A 410 -49.26 -17.15 15.37
C ARG A 410 -49.88 -18.40 15.96
N ARG A 411 -51.04 -18.16 16.57
CA ARG A 411 -51.94 -19.06 17.28
C ARG A 411 -52.22 -20.37 16.53
N HIS A 412 -52.26 -21.46 17.31
CA HIS A 412 -53.02 -22.67 17.02
C HIS A 412 -54.43 -22.36 16.49
N ARG A 413 -54.77 -22.97 15.34
CA ARG A 413 -56.10 -23.52 15.08
C ARG A 413 -55.93 -24.92 14.50
N ALA A 414 -56.72 -25.84 15.03
CA ALA A 414 -56.78 -27.26 14.72
C ALA A 414 -57.26 -27.54 13.29
N GLY A 415 -56.84 -28.68 12.73
CA GLY A 415 -57.47 -29.31 11.57
C GLY A 415 -56.54 -30.17 10.71
N ASP A 416 -56.62 -31.48 10.93
CA ASP A 416 -56.38 -32.61 10.00
C ASP A 416 -54.99 -32.98 9.44
N ALA A 417 -54.54 -34.15 9.94
CA ALA A 417 -54.13 -35.37 9.23
C ALA A 417 -53.21 -35.28 8.00
N GLY A 418 -52.01 -35.84 8.14
CA GLY A 418 -51.13 -36.20 7.02
C GLY A 418 -49.82 -36.83 7.48
N VAL A 419 -49.76 -38.15 7.39
CA VAL A 419 -48.65 -39.06 7.72
C VAL A 419 -47.42 -38.83 6.81
N CYS A 420 -46.20 -38.82 7.36
CA CYS A 420 -45.00 -39.58 6.91
C CYS A 420 -43.65 -38.96 7.36
N GLY A 421 -42.82 -39.79 8.03
CA GLY A 421 -41.33 -39.80 8.04
C GLY A 421 -40.61 -38.55 8.60
N GLY A 422 -39.90 -38.55 9.73
CA GLY A 422 -39.10 -39.62 10.32
C GLY A 422 -37.66 -39.59 9.81
N VAL A 423 -36.84 -38.60 10.21
CA VAL A 423 -35.38 -38.74 10.33
C VAL A 423 -34.90 -37.90 11.51
N VAL A 424 -34.44 -38.60 12.54
CA VAL A 424 -33.63 -38.12 13.66
C VAL A 424 -32.19 -38.12 13.20
N VAL A 425 -31.47 -37.00 13.27
CA VAL A 425 -30.01 -37.01 13.43
C VAL A 425 -29.62 -35.96 14.47
N THR A 426 -28.96 -36.50 15.49
CA THR A 426 -28.39 -35.95 16.72
C THR A 426 -27.08 -35.20 16.53
N GLY A 427 -26.75 -34.33 17.49
CA GLY A 427 -25.39 -34.06 17.96
C GLY A 427 -24.58 -33.08 17.10
N GLU A 428 -24.05 -31.97 17.58
CA GLU A 428 -23.11 -31.73 18.68
C GLU A 428 -21.84 -31.05 18.10
N ARG A 429 -21.48 -29.96 18.76
CA ARG A 429 -20.20 -29.23 18.79
C ARG A 429 -18.96 -29.96 18.24
N ARG A 430 -18.11 -29.23 17.49
CA ARG A 430 -16.70 -29.02 17.89
C ARG A 430 -15.97 -27.93 17.11
N ILE A 431 -15.19 -27.19 17.89
CA ILE A 431 -14.10 -26.27 17.57
C ILE A 431 -12.89 -27.07 17.09
N ALA A 432 -12.21 -26.60 16.04
CA ALA A 432 -10.76 -26.79 15.76
C ALA A 432 -10.39 -25.76 14.65
N ARG A 433 -9.55 -24.75 14.88
CA ARG A 433 -8.07 -24.77 14.90
C ARG A 433 -7.46 -25.58 13.75
N VAL A 434 -7.01 -24.88 12.71
CA VAL A 434 -5.97 -25.21 11.70
C VAL A 434 -5.82 -23.91 10.89
N ALA A 435 -4.68 -23.45 10.38
CA ALA A 435 -3.24 -23.64 10.61
C ALA A 435 -2.54 -22.47 9.89
#